data_AF-A0A4V3FRH2-F1
#
_entry.id   AF-A0A4V3FRH2-F1
#
_cell.length_a   1.000
_cell.length_b   1.000
_cell.length_c   1.000
_cell.angle_alpha   90.00
_cell.angle_beta   90.00
_cell.angle_gamma   90.00
#
_symmetry.space_group_name_H-M   'P 1'
#
loop_
_entity.id
_entity.type
_entity.pdbx_description
1 polymer ?
#
loop_
_entity_poly.entity_id
_entity_poly.type
_entity_poly.pdbx_seq_one_letter_code
_entity_poly.pdbx_strand_id
1 'polypeptide(L)'
;MKKLTLLAAATILSACQSTTPAGKVGLDGEVFYLQRIALPPSATLSVSLQDVSLADAPAVVLDEQKGPVKGQVPLPFHLSYDPTQVKPGHRYSVSARIEVNGELMFITTENHAVQLDGNDPQPLKIRVDAVR
;
A
#
# COMPACT_ATOMS: atom_id res chain seq x y z
N MET A 1 -58.50 49.50 2.98
CA MET A 1 -57.21 50.18 3.26
C MET A 1 -56.61 49.63 4.55
N LYS A 2 -55.61 48.74 4.48
CA LYS A 2 -54.58 48.59 5.52
C LYS A 2 -53.38 47.82 4.97
N LYS A 3 -52.21 48.37 5.26
CA LYS A 3 -50.88 48.08 4.71
C LYS A 3 -50.30 46.82 5.40
N LEU A 4 -49.61 45.96 4.66
CA LEU A 4 -48.14 45.75 4.73
C LEU A 4 -47.66 44.97 5.96
N THR A 5 -47.15 43.75 5.74
CA THR A 5 -45.79 43.38 6.18
C THR A 5 -45.35 42.08 5.52
N LEU A 6 -44.39 42.23 4.62
CA LEU A 6 -43.58 41.17 4.02
C LEU A 6 -42.51 40.79 5.06
N LEU A 7 -42.43 39.54 5.48
CA LEU A 7 -41.33 39.07 6.35
C LEU A 7 -40.59 37.95 5.63
N ALA A 8 -39.56 38.33 4.90
CA ALA A 8 -38.58 37.42 4.32
C ALA A 8 -37.58 37.02 5.41
N ALA A 9 -37.64 35.77 5.86
CA ALA A 9 -36.61 35.17 6.70
C ALA A 9 -35.67 34.36 5.81
N ALA A 10 -34.50 34.93 5.51
CA ALA A 10 -33.43 34.26 4.77
C ALA A 10 -32.81 33.16 5.64
N THR A 11 -32.92 31.91 5.20
CA THR A 11 -32.26 30.75 5.80
C THR A 11 -30.79 30.74 5.40
N ILE A 12 -29.91 31.06 6.35
CA ILE A 12 -28.46 30.94 6.18
C ILE A 12 -28.13 29.45 6.36
N LEU A 13 -28.06 28.68 5.28
CA LEU A 13 -27.50 27.33 5.30
C LEU A 13 -25.97 27.45 5.40
N SER A 14 -25.46 27.39 6.62
CA SER A 14 -24.02 27.24 6.87
C SER A 14 -23.63 25.78 6.56
N ALA A 15 -23.11 25.55 5.35
CA ALA A 15 -22.55 24.26 4.97
C ALA A 15 -21.14 24.13 5.58
N CYS A 16 -21.04 23.48 6.73
CA CYS A 16 -19.75 22.98 7.23
C CYS A 16 -19.28 21.87 6.29
N GLN A 17 -18.44 22.21 5.32
CA GLN A 17 -17.68 21.23 4.56
C GLN A 17 -16.52 20.75 5.43
N SER A 18 -16.76 19.69 6.19
CA SER A 18 -15.73 18.94 6.91
C SER A 18 -14.82 18.29 5.87
N THR A 19 -13.76 18.98 5.46
CA THR A 19 -12.67 18.35 4.71
C THR A 19 -11.91 17.48 5.69
N THR A 20 -12.34 16.22 5.85
CA THR A 20 -11.58 15.22 6.58
C THR A 20 -10.27 15.03 5.82
N PRO A 21 -9.10 15.28 6.44
CA PRO A 21 -7.83 14.89 5.83
C PRO A 21 -7.90 13.39 5.56
N ALA A 22 -7.79 12.98 4.31
CA ALA A 22 -7.68 11.57 3.97
C ALA A 22 -6.38 11.06 4.62
N GLY A 23 -6.52 10.37 5.75
CA GLY A 23 -5.39 9.78 6.45
C GLY A 23 -4.76 8.69 5.57
N LYS A 24 -3.44 8.51 5.69
CA LYS A 24 -2.78 7.34 5.09
C LYS A 24 -3.37 6.07 5.69
N VAL A 25 -3.61 5.07 4.83
CA VAL A 25 -4.11 3.75 5.23
C VAL A 25 -2.94 2.77 5.26
N GLY A 26 -2.89 1.97 6.32
CA GLY A 26 -1.86 0.96 6.54
C GLY A 26 -2.18 -0.36 5.85
N LEU A 27 -1.13 -1.04 5.38
CA LEU A 27 -1.17 -2.37 4.81
C LEU A 27 -0.05 -3.20 5.43
N ASP A 28 -0.42 -4.07 6.36
CA ASP A 28 0.49 -4.95 7.08
C ASP A 28 0.64 -6.31 6.39
N GLY A 29 1.84 -6.86 6.44
CA GLY A 29 2.10 -8.18 5.88
C GLY A 29 3.42 -8.79 6.31
N GLU A 30 3.66 -9.96 5.75
CA GLU A 30 4.82 -10.80 6.03
C GLU A 30 5.42 -11.36 4.75
N VAL A 31 6.74 -11.26 4.62
CA VAL A 31 7.51 -11.89 3.54
C VAL A 31 8.09 -13.22 4.01
N PHE A 32 7.92 -14.27 3.22
CA PHE A 32 8.44 -15.60 3.51
C PHE A 32 8.97 -16.31 2.26
N TYR A 33 9.79 -17.33 2.47
CA TYR A 33 10.29 -18.24 1.43
C TYR A 33 10.26 -19.69 1.94
N LEU A 34 10.29 -20.67 1.04
CA LEU A 34 10.13 -22.09 1.39
C LEU A 34 11.46 -22.81 1.68
N GLN A 35 12.56 -22.26 1.18
CA GLN A 35 13.91 -22.79 1.34
C GLN A 35 14.27 -22.81 2.82
N ARG A 36 14.85 -23.92 3.31
CA ARG A 36 15.27 -24.05 4.71
C ARG A 36 16.68 -23.50 4.91
N ILE A 37 16.86 -22.22 4.63
CA ILE A 37 18.13 -21.51 4.80
C ILE A 37 17.92 -20.25 5.63
N ALA A 38 18.93 -19.88 6.42
CA ALA A 38 18.94 -18.61 7.14
C ALA A 38 19.37 -17.47 6.21
N LEU A 39 18.79 -16.29 6.38
CA LEU A 39 19.28 -15.09 5.71
C LEU A 39 20.61 -14.65 6.33
N PRO A 40 21.60 -14.27 5.50
CA PRO A 40 22.82 -13.65 5.99
C PRO A 40 22.52 -12.34 6.77
N PRO A 41 23.37 -11.96 7.74
CA PRO A 41 23.17 -10.71 8.51
C PRO A 41 23.20 -9.43 7.66
N SER A 42 23.78 -9.48 6.46
CA SER A 42 23.80 -8.36 5.51
C SER A 42 22.57 -8.30 4.58
N ALA A 43 21.58 -9.17 4.79
CA ALA A 43 20.36 -9.17 4.01
C ALA A 43 19.54 -7.89 4.22
N THR A 44 19.07 -7.31 3.12
CA THR A 44 18.19 -6.15 3.07
C THR A 44 16.88 -6.55 2.41
N LEU A 45 15.76 -6.27 3.07
CA LEU A 45 14.42 -6.46 2.52
C LEU A 45 13.94 -5.14 1.89
N SER A 46 13.39 -5.22 0.68
CA SER A 46 12.61 -4.15 0.04
C SER A 46 11.23 -4.71 -0.29
N VAL A 47 10.18 -4.04 0.17
CA VAL A 47 8.78 -4.34 -0.12
C VAL A 47 8.15 -3.09 -0.70
N SER A 48 7.43 -3.22 -1.81
CA SER A 48 6.81 -2.08 -2.50
C SER A 48 5.37 -2.36 -2.84
N LEU A 49 4.49 -1.39 -2.57
CA LEU A 49 3.14 -1.33 -3.10
C LEU A 49 3.17 -0.57 -4.42
N GLN A 50 2.67 -1.18 -5.49
CA GLN A 50 2.81 -0.65 -6.85
C GLN A 50 1.49 -0.70 -7.61
N ASP A 51 1.28 0.29 -8.47
CA ASP A 51 0.30 0.28 -9.54
C ASP A 51 0.89 -0.46 -10.75
N VAL A 52 0.29 -1.60 -11.08
CA VAL A 52 0.69 -2.51 -12.16
C VAL A 52 -0.34 -2.54 -13.29
N SER A 53 -1.12 -1.46 -13.45
CA SER A 53 -2.18 -1.39 -14.46
C SER A 53 -1.65 -1.35 -15.89
N LEU A 54 -0.46 -0.82 -16.08
CA LEU A 54 0.20 -0.72 -17.38
C LEU A 54 1.18 -1.88 -17.54
N ALA A 55 0.94 -2.75 -18.53
CA ALA A 55 1.79 -3.92 -18.76
C ALA A 55 3.17 -3.57 -19.34
N ASP A 56 3.24 -2.51 -20.15
CA ASP A 56 4.44 -2.13 -20.92
C ASP A 56 5.14 -0.87 -20.37
N ALA A 57 4.83 -0.50 -19.12
CA ALA A 57 5.43 0.65 -18.47
C ALA A 57 6.00 0.27 -17.09
N PRO A 58 7.03 0.99 -16.60
CA PRO A 58 7.46 0.83 -15.22
C PRO A 58 6.29 1.03 -14.25
N ALA A 59 6.16 0.13 -13.28
CA ALA A 59 5.13 0.22 -12.27
C ALA A 59 5.31 1.48 -11.42
N VAL A 60 4.20 2.13 -11.06
CA VAL A 60 4.24 3.32 -10.21
C VAL A 60 4.22 2.89 -8.75
N VAL A 61 5.26 3.25 -7.99
CA VAL A 61 5.36 2.92 -6.56
C VAL A 61 4.52 3.89 -5.75
N LEU A 62 3.58 3.36 -4.95
CA LEU A 62 2.76 4.13 -4.01
C LEU A 62 3.48 4.27 -2.67
N ASP A 63 4.14 3.19 -2.23
CA ASP A 63 4.96 3.19 -1.03
C ASP A 63 6.04 2.10 -1.10
N GLU A 64 7.16 2.31 -0.40
CA GLU A 64 8.25 1.34 -0.29
C GLU A 64 8.81 1.31 1.14
N GLN A 65 8.89 0.10 1.69
CA GLN A 65 9.68 -0.18 2.89
C GLN A 65 10.99 -0.86 2.48
N LYS A 66 12.12 -0.24 2.79
CA LYS A 66 13.46 -0.83 2.60
C LYS A 66 14.29 -0.76 3.88
N GLY A 67 14.94 -1.87 4.25
CA GLY A 67 15.81 -1.90 5.42
C GLY A 67 16.48 -3.24 5.69
N PRO A 68 17.42 -3.27 6.66
CA PRO A 68 18.07 -4.50 7.07
C PRO A 68 17.05 -5.47 7.64
N VAL A 69 17.22 -6.75 7.33
CA VAL A 69 16.37 -7.81 7.86
C VAL A 69 16.60 -7.94 9.36
N LYS A 70 15.50 -7.95 10.13
CA LYS A 70 15.51 -8.14 11.58
C LYS A 70 14.88 -9.48 11.92
N GLY A 71 15.71 -10.46 12.25
CA GLY A 71 15.26 -11.80 12.63
C GLY A 71 15.16 -12.78 11.45
N GLN A 72 14.32 -13.80 11.61
CA GLN A 72 14.10 -14.85 10.62
C GLN A 72 12.70 -14.75 10.03
N VAL A 73 12.50 -15.38 8.87
CA VAL A 73 11.18 -15.46 8.23
C VAL A 73 10.12 -16.09 9.16
N PRO A 74 8.86 -15.64 9.10
CA PRO A 74 8.34 -14.57 8.23
C PRO A 74 8.79 -13.16 8.66
N LEU A 75 9.13 -12.32 7.68
CA LEU A 75 9.63 -10.95 7.90
C LEU A 75 8.47 -9.96 7.83
N PRO A 76 8.14 -9.25 8.92
CA PRO A 76 7.03 -8.30 8.90
C PRO A 76 7.38 -7.03 8.09
N PHE A 77 6.38 -6.47 7.44
CA PHE A 77 6.44 -5.16 6.81
C PHE A 77 5.16 -4.36 7.04
N HIS A 78 5.27 -3.04 6.92
CA HIS A 78 4.19 -2.10 6.96
C HIS A 78 4.33 -1.12 5.80
N LEU A 79 3.29 -1.00 4.98
CA LEU A 79 3.19 0.01 3.93
C LEU A 79 2.07 0.98 4.26
N SER A 80 2.21 2.23 3.84
CA SER A 80 1.26 3.31 4.09
C SER A 80 0.98 4.07 2.80
N TYR A 81 -0.24 3.97 2.28
CA TYR A 81 -0.64 4.65 1.05
C TYR A 81 -1.70 5.72 1.31
N ASP A 82 -1.78 6.69 0.40
CA ASP A 82 -2.86 7.68 0.37
C ASP A 82 -4.02 7.11 -0.47
N PRO A 83 -5.23 6.91 0.10
CA PRO A 83 -6.39 6.40 -0.64
C PRO A 83 -6.77 7.26 -1.85
N THR A 84 -6.41 8.55 -1.87
CA THR A 84 -6.68 9.43 -3.02
C THR A 84 -5.80 9.11 -4.24
N GLN A 85 -4.73 8.35 -4.05
CA GLN A 85 -3.87 7.85 -5.14
C GLN A 85 -4.42 6.57 -5.78
N VAL A 86 -5.41 5.92 -5.15
CA VAL A 86 -6.07 4.73 -5.66
C VAL A 86 -7.08 5.13 -6.74
N LYS A 87 -6.87 4.65 -7.95
CA LYS A 87 -7.65 5.02 -9.14
C LYS A 87 -8.62 3.92 -9.51
N PRO A 88 -9.88 4.25 -9.85
CA PRO A 88 -10.83 3.26 -10.35
C PRO A 88 -10.32 2.54 -11.61
N GLY A 89 -10.48 1.22 -11.66
CA GLY A 89 -10.06 0.39 -12.79
C GLY A 89 -8.56 0.07 -12.84
N HIS A 90 -7.77 0.59 -11.89
CA HIS A 90 -6.35 0.25 -11.76
C HIS A 90 -6.16 -1.06 -10.98
N ARG A 91 -4.99 -1.67 -11.14
CA ARG A 91 -4.57 -2.90 -10.48
C ARG A 91 -3.35 -2.61 -9.63
N TYR A 92 -3.38 -3.03 -8.38
CA TYR A 92 -2.30 -2.84 -7.43
C TYR A 92 -1.72 -4.18 -6.99
N SER A 93 -0.43 -4.17 -6.66
CA SER A 93 0.35 -5.35 -6.32
C SER A 93 1.39 -5.03 -5.26
N VAL A 94 1.62 -5.97 -4.34
CA VAL A 94 2.75 -5.93 -3.42
C VAL A 94 3.86 -6.82 -3.94
N SER A 95 5.04 -6.25 -4.11
CA SER A 95 6.24 -6.99 -4.50
C SER A 95 7.27 -6.95 -3.37
N ALA A 96 8.11 -7.97 -3.30
CA ALA A 96 9.18 -8.02 -2.32
C ALA A 96 10.44 -8.62 -2.93
N ARG A 97 11.59 -8.15 -2.46
CA ARG A 97 12.90 -8.69 -2.79
C ARG A 97 13.84 -8.64 -1.60
N ILE A 98 14.76 -9.59 -1.57
CA ILE A 98 15.82 -9.66 -0.56
C ILE A 98 17.15 -9.62 -1.30
N GLU A 99 17.96 -8.63 -0.94
CA GLU A 99 19.31 -8.43 -1.47
C GLU A 99 20.35 -8.75 -0.38
N VAL A 100 21.46 -9.39 -0.74
CA VAL A 100 22.60 -9.66 0.14
C VAL A 100 23.82 -8.99 -0.47
N ASN A 101 24.45 -8.08 0.28
CA ASN A 101 25.58 -7.28 -0.23
C ASN A 101 25.26 -6.55 -1.56
N GLY A 102 24.00 -6.18 -1.78
CA GLY A 102 23.52 -5.52 -3.00
C GLY A 102 23.18 -6.46 -4.17
N GLU A 103 23.35 -7.78 -4.00
CA GLU A 103 22.99 -8.78 -4.99
C GLU A 103 21.63 -9.39 -4.69
N LEU A 104 20.77 -9.51 -5.70
CA LEU A 104 19.42 -10.07 -5.56
C LEU A 104 19.49 -11.55 -5.21
N MET A 105 18.95 -11.93 -4.05
CA MET A 105 18.93 -13.33 -3.58
C MET A 105 17.53 -13.95 -3.67
N PHE A 106 16.49 -13.18 -3.32
CA PHE A 106 15.10 -13.61 -3.41
C PHE A 106 14.22 -12.52 -4.02
N ILE A 107 13.17 -12.91 -4.73
CA ILE A 107 12.19 -12.00 -5.35
C ILE A 107 10.81 -12.64 -5.44
N THR A 108 9.75 -11.83 -5.37
CA THR A 108 8.39 -12.27 -5.70
C THR A 108 8.29 -12.68 -7.17
N THR A 109 7.77 -13.88 -7.43
CA THR A 109 7.54 -14.38 -8.81
C THR A 109 6.06 -14.43 -9.18
N GLU A 110 5.18 -14.39 -8.17
CA GLU A 110 3.73 -14.37 -8.31
C GLU A 110 3.19 -12.94 -8.06
N ASN A 111 2.03 -12.65 -8.65
CA ASN A 111 1.37 -11.37 -8.42
C ASN A 111 0.57 -11.43 -7.10
N HIS A 112 0.99 -10.65 -6.10
CA HIS A 112 0.22 -10.44 -4.87
C HIS A 112 -0.69 -9.23 -5.00
N ALA A 113 -1.84 -9.43 -5.66
CA ALA A 113 -2.81 -8.36 -5.89
C ALA A 113 -3.46 -7.88 -4.59
N VAL A 114 -3.71 -6.57 -4.52
CA VAL A 114 -4.43 -5.90 -3.44
C VAL A 114 -5.44 -4.91 -4.02
N GLN A 115 -6.55 -4.72 -3.30
CA GLN A 115 -7.70 -3.96 -3.80
C GLN A 115 -7.65 -2.51 -3.33
N LEU A 116 -6.98 -2.25 -2.20
CA LEU A 116 -6.81 -0.93 -1.58
C LEU A 116 -8.14 -0.23 -1.28
N ASP A 117 -9.18 -1.02 -1.01
CA ASP A 117 -10.52 -0.57 -0.63
C ASP A 117 -10.75 -0.61 0.90
N GLY A 118 -9.70 -0.97 1.65
CA GLY A 118 -9.72 -1.15 3.10
C GLY A 118 -10.17 -2.54 3.56
N ASN A 119 -10.54 -3.45 2.63
CA ASN A 119 -10.99 -4.81 2.95
C ASN A 119 -9.97 -5.90 2.62
N ASP A 120 -8.78 -5.53 2.16
CA ASP A 120 -7.69 -6.49 1.93
C ASP A 120 -7.41 -7.30 3.22
N PRO A 121 -7.35 -8.64 3.14
CA PRO A 121 -7.10 -9.47 4.31
C PRO A 121 -5.68 -9.25 4.82
N GLN A 122 -5.56 -8.84 6.09
CA GLN A 122 -4.28 -8.60 6.74
C GLN A 122 -4.03 -9.61 7.88
N PRO A 123 -2.78 -10.07 8.09
CA PRO A 123 -1.58 -9.67 7.35
C PRO A 123 -1.49 -10.34 5.97
N LEU A 124 -1.02 -9.58 4.98
CA LEU A 124 -0.69 -10.14 3.66
C LEU A 124 0.43 -11.18 3.78
N LYS A 125 0.36 -12.24 2.97
CA LYS A 125 1.40 -13.27 2.88
C LYS A 125 2.09 -13.17 1.53
N ILE A 126 3.32 -12.67 1.54
CA ILE A 126 4.11 -12.38 0.33
C ILE A 126 5.19 -13.44 0.21
N ARG A 127 5.14 -14.25 -0.84
CA ARG A 127 6.13 -15.30 -1.09
C ARG A 127 7.23 -14.78 -1.99
N VAL A 128 8.47 -14.96 -1.57
CA VAL A 128 9.64 -14.75 -2.44
C VAL A 128 10.31 -16.08 -2.76
N ASP A 129 10.83 -16.20 -3.98
CA ASP A 129 11.59 -17.35 -4.44
C ASP A 129 13.05 -16.94 -4.69
N ALA A 130 13.96 -17.89 -4.52
CA ALA A 130 15.37 -17.65 -4.81
C ALA A 130 15.56 -17.36 -6.31
N VAL A 131 16.46 -16.43 -6.63
CA VAL A 131 16.92 -16.24 -8.00
C VAL A 131 17.59 -17.53 -8.47
N ARG A 132 17.31 -17.95 -9.71
CA ARG A 132 17.89 -19.14 -10.33
C ARG A 132 19.21 -18.84 -11.00
#